data_AF-A0A7C7WFU9-F1
#
_entry.id   AF-A0A7C7WFU9-F1
#
_cell.length_a   1.000
_cell.length_b   1.000
_cell.length_c   1.000
_cell.angle_alpha   90.00
_cell.angle_beta   90.00
_cell.angle_gamma   90.00
#
_symmetry.space_group_name_H-M   'P 1'
#
loop_
_entity.id
_entity.type
_entity.pdbx_description
1 polymer ?
#
loop_
_entity_poly.entity_id
_entity_poly.type
_entity_poly.pdbx_seq_one_letter_code
_entity_poly.pdbx_strand_id
1 'polypeptide(L)'
;YAVGFLQSQNERTANREPREVADSPSGTRVVHFQEYWIRMRAEVPAETVVVVGLDRAAPAPGVVEAITGADLVLVPPSNPVVSVGTILGVPGVRDALVGTDAPVVGLSPVVEGQHVRGMARQLLTAIGVEVSAARSQGGVLDGWLVDTGDAGDLAALEAAGLRAAAVPLMMTSPEATAAMVAAAVDLVAR
;
A
#
# COMPACT_ATOMS: atom_id res chain seq x y z
N TYR A 1 2.74 4.19 24.98
CA TYR A 1 3.26 5.28 24.12
C TYR A 1 2.74 5.03 22.74
N ALA A 2 1.80 5.85 22.35
CA ALA A 2 1.10 5.75 21.08
C ALA A 2 1.67 6.83 20.20
N VAL A 3 2.06 6.49 18.98
CA VAL A 3 2.58 7.50 18.08
C VAL A 3 1.75 7.58 16.81
N GLY A 4 1.07 8.71 16.65
CA GLY A 4 0.42 9.10 15.40
C GLY A 4 1.46 9.72 14.48
N PHE A 5 1.51 9.32 13.20
CA PHE A 5 2.48 9.92 12.28
C PHE A 5 1.83 10.76 11.21
N LEU A 6 2.39 11.95 10.99
CA LEU A 6 2.01 12.85 9.91
C LEU A 6 2.82 12.49 8.65
N GLN A 7 2.13 12.25 7.54
CA GLN A 7 2.73 12.21 6.19
C GLN A 7 2.20 13.41 5.39
N SER A 8 3.07 14.36 5.05
CA SER A 8 2.74 15.58 4.27
C SER A 8 3.15 15.38 2.80
N GLN A 9 2.25 15.68 1.85
CA GLN A 9 2.50 15.61 0.40
C GLN A 9 2.87 16.97 -0.24
N ASN A 10 3.12 18.00 0.57
CA ASN A 10 3.43 19.35 0.09
C ASN A 10 4.75 19.85 0.71
N GLU A 11 5.71 20.24 -0.13
CA GLU A 11 7.02 20.76 0.28
C GLU A 11 6.89 22.03 1.14
N ARG A 12 5.84 22.84 0.93
CA ARG A 12 5.61 24.06 1.73
C ARG A 12 5.12 23.78 3.16
N THR A 13 4.54 22.60 3.42
CA THR A 13 4.22 22.13 4.78
C THR A 13 5.30 21.22 5.36
N ALA A 14 6.19 20.67 4.54
CA ALA A 14 7.35 19.89 5.00
C ALA A 14 8.36 20.74 5.79
N ASN A 15 8.45 22.05 5.52
CA ASN A 15 9.35 22.98 6.19
C ASN A 15 8.72 23.77 7.36
N ARG A 16 7.49 23.43 7.78
CA ARG A 16 6.98 23.96 9.06
C ARG A 16 7.52 23.08 10.17
N GLU A 17 8.30 23.70 11.06
CA GLU A 17 8.70 23.16 12.36
C GLU A 17 7.59 22.27 12.93
N PRO A 18 7.93 21.07 13.46
CA PRO A 18 6.95 20.19 14.05
C PRO A 18 6.17 20.99 15.09
N ARG A 19 4.87 21.18 14.88
CA ARG A 19 4.01 21.49 16.00
C ARG A 19 3.98 20.21 16.82
N GLU A 20 4.86 20.13 17.81
CA GLU A 20 4.60 19.32 19.00
C GLU A 20 3.20 19.71 19.45
N VAL A 21 2.22 18.88 19.12
CA VAL A 21 0.96 18.92 19.82
C VAL A 21 1.31 18.33 21.17
N ALA A 22 1.50 19.24 22.14
CA ALA A 22 1.93 18.96 23.49
C ALA A 22 1.19 17.75 24.07
N ASP A 23 1.94 16.95 24.83
CA ASP A 23 1.50 15.77 25.56
C ASP A 23 -0.01 15.73 25.77
N SER A 24 -0.68 14.85 25.03
CA SER A 24 -2.04 14.47 25.40
C SER A 24 -1.99 13.94 26.83
N PRO A 25 -2.94 14.29 27.72
CA PRO A 25 -3.02 13.72 29.07
C PRO A 25 -3.12 12.18 29.08
N SER A 26 -3.32 11.54 27.92
CA SER A 26 -3.25 10.08 27.71
C SER A 26 -1.83 9.50 27.52
N GLY A 27 -0.78 10.30 27.33
CA GLY A 27 0.57 9.83 26.98
C GLY A 27 0.76 9.46 25.49
N THR A 28 -0.13 9.96 24.62
CA THR A 28 -0.09 9.80 23.16
C THR A 28 0.67 10.97 22.53
N ARG A 29 1.66 10.69 21.67
CA ARG A 29 2.46 11.70 20.95
C ARG A 29 2.15 11.63 19.45
N VAL A 30 2.09 12.77 18.76
CA VAL A 30 2.04 12.80 17.29
C VAL A 30 3.38 13.29 16.78
N VAL A 31 4.00 12.59 15.82
CA VAL A 31 5.30 12.98 15.26
C VAL A 31 5.31 12.77 13.75
N HIS A 32 6.37 13.15 13.05
CA HIS A 32 6.45 12.91 11.61
C HIS A 32 6.86 11.46 11.29
N PHE A 33 6.40 10.89 10.17
CA PHE A 33 6.76 9.49 9.81
C PHE A 33 8.28 9.27 9.72
N GLN A 34 9.04 10.24 9.18
CA GLN A 34 10.50 10.13 9.17
C GLN A 34 11.11 10.16 10.58
N GLU A 35 10.54 10.93 11.52
CA GLU A 35 11.02 10.92 12.90
C GLU A 35 10.76 9.54 13.53
N TYR A 36 9.59 8.95 13.29
CA TYR A 36 9.31 7.57 13.72
C TYR A 36 10.38 6.59 13.27
N TRP A 37 10.63 6.66 11.96
CA TRP A 37 11.28 5.59 11.24
C TRP A 37 12.78 5.66 11.43
N ILE A 38 13.32 6.88 11.41
CA ILE A 38 14.75 7.12 11.48
C ILE A 38 15.19 7.32 12.93
N ARG A 39 14.54 8.24 13.65
CA ARG A 39 14.98 8.63 15.00
C ARG A 39 14.49 7.63 16.06
N MET A 40 13.23 7.24 15.99
CA MET A 40 12.63 6.30 16.96
C MET A 40 12.78 4.84 16.54
N ARG A 41 13.33 4.58 15.34
CA ARG A 41 13.58 3.23 14.79
C ARG A 41 12.38 2.29 14.83
N ALA A 42 11.17 2.86 14.84
CA ALA A 42 9.94 2.12 15.05
C ALA A 42 9.96 1.20 16.31
N GLU A 43 10.69 1.59 17.36
CA GLU A 43 10.79 0.78 18.60
C GLU A 43 9.52 0.80 19.44
N VAL A 44 8.66 1.81 19.22
CA VAL A 44 7.39 2.00 19.94
C VAL A 44 6.23 1.65 19.00
N PRO A 45 5.20 0.91 19.47
CA PRO A 45 4.03 0.61 18.66
C PRO A 45 3.32 1.87 18.15
N ALA A 46 3.02 1.89 16.85
CA ALA A 46 2.11 2.87 16.26
C ALA A 46 0.67 2.46 16.55
N GLU A 47 -0.15 3.38 17.07
CA GLU A 47 -1.58 3.12 17.30
C GLU A 47 -2.44 3.57 16.11
N THR A 48 -2.04 4.62 15.41
CA THR A 48 -2.80 5.17 14.29
C THR A 48 -1.86 5.85 13.29
N VAL A 49 -2.15 5.73 12.00
CA VAL A 49 -1.45 6.47 10.95
C VAL A 49 -2.40 7.52 10.38
N VAL A 50 -1.96 8.78 10.30
CA VAL A 50 -2.78 9.89 9.80
C VAL A 50 -2.06 10.57 8.64
N VAL A 51 -2.62 10.45 7.44
CA VAL A 51 -2.09 11.17 6.28
C VAL A 51 -2.65 12.59 6.26
N VAL A 52 -1.79 13.60 6.39
CA VAL A 52 -2.22 14.99 6.56
C VAL A 52 -2.49 15.63 5.22
N GLY A 53 -3.68 16.20 5.08
CA GLY A 53 -4.09 16.95 3.88
C GLY A 53 -4.46 16.05 2.71
N LEU A 54 -4.59 14.75 2.93
CA LEU A 54 -5.04 13.78 1.92
C LEU A 54 -6.44 14.11 1.39
N ASP A 55 -7.33 14.53 2.28
CA ASP A 55 -8.69 15.01 1.99
C ASP A 55 -8.74 16.22 1.04
N ARG A 56 -7.66 17.01 1.01
CA ARG A 56 -7.49 18.19 0.15
C ARG A 56 -6.50 17.97 -0.99
N ALA A 57 -5.95 16.76 -1.10
CA ALA A 57 -5.06 16.41 -2.19
C ALA A 57 -5.88 16.21 -3.48
N ALA A 58 -5.20 16.38 -4.61
CA ALA A 58 -5.73 16.04 -5.92
C ALA A 58 -4.68 15.20 -6.67
N PRO A 59 -5.11 14.32 -7.59
CA PRO A 59 -4.17 13.63 -8.46
C PRO A 59 -3.32 14.66 -9.21
N ALA A 60 -2.03 14.38 -9.38
CA ALA A 60 -1.17 15.23 -10.20
C ALA A 60 -1.63 15.19 -11.68
N PRO A 61 -1.33 16.23 -12.49
CA PRO A 61 -1.66 16.22 -13.91
C PRO A 61 -1.16 14.95 -14.61
N GLY A 62 -2.04 14.29 -15.36
CA GLY A 62 -1.72 13.05 -16.09
C GLY A 62 -1.91 11.76 -15.30
N VAL A 63 -2.12 11.80 -13.98
CA VAL A 63 -2.26 10.57 -13.17
C VAL A 63 -3.53 9.80 -13.51
N VAL A 64 -4.67 10.50 -13.61
CA VAL A 64 -5.95 9.86 -13.92
C VAL A 64 -5.91 9.32 -15.34
N GLU A 65 -5.41 10.13 -16.28
CA GLU A 65 -5.27 9.77 -17.68
C GLU A 65 -4.36 8.55 -17.87
N ALA A 66 -3.25 8.47 -17.12
CA ALA A 66 -2.36 7.31 -17.14
C ALA A 66 -3.04 6.04 -16.62
N ILE A 67 -3.88 6.14 -15.58
CA ILE A 67 -4.61 4.98 -15.04
C ILE A 67 -5.70 4.51 -16.03
N THR A 68 -6.48 5.45 -16.56
CA THR A 68 -7.62 5.10 -17.45
C THR A 68 -7.19 4.74 -18.86
N GLY A 69 -6.00 5.18 -19.29
CA GLY A 69 -5.43 4.89 -20.60
C GLY A 69 -4.43 3.73 -20.61
N ALA A 70 -4.22 3.05 -19.48
CA ALA A 70 -3.30 1.93 -19.39
C ALA A 70 -3.88 0.65 -20.00
N ASP A 71 -3.02 -0.24 -20.50
CA ASP A 71 -3.39 -1.63 -20.82
C ASP A 71 -3.39 -2.53 -19.58
N LEU A 72 -2.64 -2.15 -18.54
CA LEU A 72 -2.47 -2.85 -17.27
C LEU A 72 -2.04 -1.86 -16.20
N VAL A 73 -2.59 -1.97 -15.00
CA VAL A 73 -2.12 -1.22 -13.82
C VAL A 73 -1.52 -2.19 -12.81
N LEU A 74 -0.28 -1.93 -12.40
CA LEU A 74 0.42 -2.71 -11.39
C LEU A 74 0.47 -1.96 -10.05
N VAL A 75 -0.03 -2.61 -9.00
CA VAL A 75 0.16 -2.15 -7.62
C VAL A 75 1.40 -2.87 -7.05
N PRO A 76 2.50 -2.16 -6.79
CA PRO A 76 3.77 -2.79 -6.43
C PRO A 76 3.71 -3.42 -5.02
N PRO A 77 4.63 -4.34 -4.69
CA PRO A 77 4.74 -4.98 -3.37
C PRO A 77 5.36 -4.03 -2.33
N SER A 78 4.73 -2.86 -2.17
CA SER A 78 5.10 -1.79 -1.23
C SER A 78 4.26 -1.85 0.04
N ASN A 79 4.58 -1.00 1.01
CA ASN A 79 3.79 -0.92 2.24
C ASN A 79 2.35 -0.46 1.90
N PRO A 80 1.32 -1.26 2.24
CA PRO A 80 -0.05 -0.97 1.84
C PRO A 80 -0.66 0.20 2.62
N VAL A 81 -0.06 0.63 3.72
CA VAL A 81 -0.52 1.74 4.55
C VAL A 81 0.11 3.05 4.10
N VAL A 82 1.43 3.18 4.27
CA VAL A 82 2.11 4.49 4.14
C VAL A 82 2.61 4.78 2.72
N SER A 83 2.57 3.77 1.85
CA SER A 83 2.92 3.93 0.43
C SER A 83 1.67 3.81 -0.42
N VAL A 84 1.21 2.59 -0.70
CA VAL A 84 0.08 2.37 -1.62
C VAL A 84 -1.21 2.98 -1.06
N GLY A 85 -1.50 2.78 0.23
CA GLY A 85 -2.70 3.33 0.87
C GLY A 85 -2.78 4.85 0.80
N THR A 86 -1.65 5.54 0.98
CA THR A 86 -1.57 7.00 0.81
C THR A 86 -1.92 7.42 -0.62
N ILE A 87 -1.46 6.68 -1.65
CA ILE A 87 -1.77 6.98 -3.06
C ILE A 87 -3.26 6.73 -3.35
N LEU A 88 -3.77 5.57 -2.93
CA LEU A 88 -5.18 5.19 -3.12
C LEU A 88 -6.15 6.13 -2.38
N GLY A 89 -5.70 6.70 -1.26
CA GLY A 89 -6.49 7.64 -0.48
C GLY A 89 -6.61 9.04 -1.07
N VAL A 90 -5.84 9.37 -2.13
CA VAL A 90 -5.99 10.65 -2.84
C VAL A 90 -7.34 10.65 -3.56
N PRO A 91 -8.22 11.65 -3.32
CA PRO A 91 -9.50 11.76 -4.02
C PRO A 91 -9.34 11.67 -5.54
N GLY A 92 -10.16 10.83 -6.19
CA GLY A 92 -10.10 10.60 -7.64
C GLY A 92 -9.13 9.50 -8.11
N VAL A 93 -8.10 9.14 -7.34
CA VAL A 93 -7.20 8.02 -7.72
C VAL A 93 -7.92 6.68 -7.61
N ARG A 94 -8.62 6.43 -6.50
CA ARG A 94 -9.41 5.20 -6.31
C ARG A 94 -10.49 5.08 -7.38
N ASP A 95 -11.19 6.17 -7.68
CA ASP A 95 -12.27 6.16 -8.68
C ASP A 95 -11.74 5.85 -10.08
N ALA A 96 -10.55 6.35 -10.43
CA ALA A 96 -9.87 5.99 -11.67
C ALA A 96 -9.52 4.50 -11.74
N LEU A 97 -9.05 3.90 -10.64
CA LEU A 97 -8.74 2.46 -10.58
C LEU A 97 -9.98 1.57 -10.60
N VAL A 98 -11.08 2.01 -10.02
CA VAL A 98 -12.36 1.27 -10.07
C VAL A 98 -12.99 1.38 -11.45
N GLY A 99 -12.88 2.54 -12.09
CA GLY A 99 -13.52 2.85 -13.37
C GLY A 99 -12.69 2.55 -14.62
N THR A 100 -11.43 2.15 -14.49
CA THR A 100 -10.59 1.79 -15.65
C THR A 100 -10.97 0.43 -16.23
N ASP A 101 -10.89 0.31 -17.56
CA ASP A 101 -11.04 -0.96 -18.28
C ASP A 101 -9.78 -1.84 -18.16
N ALA A 102 -8.65 -1.26 -17.77
CA ALA A 102 -7.41 -1.97 -17.55
C ALA A 102 -7.54 -2.96 -16.37
N PRO A 103 -7.00 -4.19 -16.49
CA PRO A 103 -6.82 -5.03 -15.32
C PRO A 103 -5.91 -4.34 -14.30
N VAL A 104 -6.26 -4.42 -13.01
CA VAL A 104 -5.42 -3.94 -11.90
C VAL A 104 -4.89 -5.13 -11.13
N VAL A 105 -3.58 -5.37 -11.21
CA VAL A 105 -2.92 -6.50 -10.55
C VAL A 105 -2.03 -6.00 -9.43
N GLY A 106 -2.23 -6.53 -8.22
CA GLY A 106 -1.36 -6.24 -7.08
C GLY A 106 -0.37 -7.35 -6.81
N LEU A 107 0.77 -6.98 -6.25
CA LEU A 107 1.80 -7.90 -5.81
C LEU A 107 1.90 -7.82 -4.28
N SER A 108 1.90 -8.98 -3.63
CA SER A 108 1.99 -9.06 -2.18
C SER A 108 3.32 -8.52 -1.66
N PRO A 109 3.33 -7.65 -0.63
CA PRO A 109 4.54 -7.27 0.10
C PRO A 109 4.96 -8.32 1.15
N VAL A 110 4.23 -9.44 1.24
CA VAL A 110 4.49 -10.58 2.13
C VAL A 110 5.22 -11.68 1.35
N VAL A 111 6.24 -12.26 1.98
CA VAL A 111 7.01 -13.41 1.53
C VAL A 111 7.17 -14.36 2.71
N GLU A 112 6.68 -15.59 2.59
CA GLU A 112 6.75 -16.65 3.62
C GLU A 112 6.10 -16.23 4.96
N GLY A 113 4.93 -15.59 4.90
CA GLY A 113 4.21 -15.05 6.05
C GLY A 113 4.94 -13.89 6.76
N GLN A 114 6.04 -13.39 6.18
CA GLN A 114 6.82 -12.27 6.70
C GLN A 114 6.82 -11.10 5.72
N HIS A 115 6.80 -9.88 6.24
CA HIS A 115 7.07 -8.72 5.40
C HIS A 115 8.57 -8.63 5.14
N VAL A 116 8.95 -8.46 3.87
CA VAL A 116 10.36 -8.38 3.42
C VAL A 116 11.18 -7.32 4.19
N ARG A 117 10.51 -6.33 4.81
CA ARG A 117 11.10 -5.42 5.79
C ARG A 117 10.25 -5.42 7.06
N GLY A 118 10.75 -6.08 8.12
CA GLY A 118 10.01 -6.43 9.34
C GLY A 118 9.23 -5.31 10.06
N MET A 119 9.54 -4.03 9.81
CA MET A 119 8.80 -2.89 10.38
C MET A 119 7.40 -2.68 9.76
N ALA A 120 7.11 -3.20 8.55
CA ALA A 120 5.77 -3.14 7.98
C ALA A 120 4.72 -3.88 8.85
N ARG A 121 5.15 -4.91 9.59
CA ARG A 121 4.31 -5.66 10.54
C ARG A 121 3.67 -4.76 11.61
N GLN A 122 4.40 -3.76 12.10
CA GLN A 122 3.88 -2.85 13.13
C GLN A 122 2.78 -1.93 12.59
N LEU A 123 2.93 -1.42 11.36
CA LEU A 123 1.92 -0.56 10.74
C LEU A 123 0.70 -1.34 10.29
N LEU A 124 0.88 -2.61 9.91
CA LEU A 124 -0.19 -3.51 9.50
C LEU A 124 -1.03 -4.04 10.66
N THR A 125 -0.41 -4.26 11.82
CA THR A 125 -1.15 -4.61 13.06
C THR A 125 -2.09 -3.46 13.47
N ALA A 126 -1.76 -2.22 13.12
CA ALA A 126 -2.57 -1.06 13.44
C ALA A 126 -3.78 -0.84 12.51
N ILE A 127 -3.82 -1.43 11.30
CA ILE A 127 -4.76 -1.01 10.24
C ILE A 127 -5.57 -2.15 9.62
N GLY A 128 -5.26 -3.42 9.92
CA GLY A 128 -6.19 -4.53 9.63
C GLY A 128 -6.74 -4.52 8.19
N VAL A 129 -5.86 -4.44 7.19
CA VAL A 129 -6.25 -4.41 5.78
C VAL A 129 -6.75 -5.81 5.40
N GLU A 130 -8.03 -6.05 5.66
CA GLU A 130 -8.74 -7.27 5.27
C GLU A 130 -9.04 -7.32 3.77
N VAL A 131 -9.37 -8.54 3.36
CA VAL A 131 -9.73 -9.16 2.07
C VAL A 131 -10.79 -8.41 1.21
N SER A 132 -11.01 -7.11 1.39
CA SER A 132 -11.84 -6.27 0.52
C SER A 132 -11.07 -5.69 -0.69
N ALA A 133 -9.99 -6.34 -1.10
CA ALA A 133 -9.10 -5.82 -2.14
C ALA A 133 -9.63 -6.05 -3.56
N ALA A 134 -10.46 -7.09 -3.77
CA ALA A 134 -11.07 -7.41 -5.05
C ALA A 134 -12.11 -6.38 -5.49
N ARG A 135 -12.05 -5.92 -6.74
CA ARG A 135 -12.98 -4.91 -7.28
C ARG A 135 -14.44 -5.36 -7.24
N SER A 136 -14.69 -6.64 -7.47
CA SER A 136 -16.00 -7.29 -7.34
C SER A 136 -16.61 -7.20 -5.94
N GLN A 137 -15.79 -6.94 -4.91
CA GLN A 137 -16.18 -6.82 -3.50
C GLN A 137 -15.96 -5.40 -2.95
N GLY A 138 -15.90 -4.39 -3.83
CA GLY A 138 -15.69 -2.99 -3.45
C GLY A 138 -14.22 -2.59 -3.25
N GLY A 139 -13.28 -3.44 -3.65
CA GLY A 139 -11.86 -3.13 -3.75
C GLY A 139 -11.47 -2.48 -5.07
N VAL A 140 -10.22 -2.66 -5.48
CA VAL A 140 -9.67 -2.09 -6.73
C VAL A 140 -8.99 -3.13 -7.63
N LEU A 141 -8.66 -4.31 -7.10
CA LEU A 141 -7.84 -5.31 -7.78
C LEU A 141 -8.70 -6.32 -8.56
N ASP A 142 -8.18 -6.75 -9.70
CA ASP A 142 -8.70 -7.88 -10.48
C ASP A 142 -7.84 -9.14 -10.31
N GLY A 143 -6.56 -8.96 -9.95
CA GLY A 143 -5.62 -10.04 -9.70
C GLY A 143 -4.64 -9.75 -8.56
N TRP A 144 -4.12 -10.81 -7.95
CA TRP A 144 -3.16 -10.73 -6.85
C TRP A 144 -2.08 -11.80 -6.94
N LEU A 145 -0.82 -11.38 -6.94
CA LEU A 145 0.32 -12.28 -6.84
C LEU A 145 0.77 -12.41 -5.38
N VAL A 146 0.98 -13.64 -4.93
CA VAL A 146 1.61 -13.96 -3.65
C VAL A 146 2.96 -14.62 -3.88
N ASP A 147 3.82 -14.67 -2.86
CA ASP A 147 5.06 -15.41 -2.97
C ASP A 147 4.78 -16.92 -3.07
N THR A 148 5.67 -17.67 -3.71
CA THR A 148 5.64 -19.14 -3.69
C THR A 148 5.53 -19.74 -2.29
N GLY A 149 6.14 -19.13 -1.28
CA GLY A 149 6.02 -19.54 0.12
C GLY A 149 4.63 -19.36 0.72
N ASP A 150 3.80 -18.51 0.12
CA ASP A 150 2.44 -18.16 0.57
C ASP A 150 1.35 -18.78 -0.31
N ALA A 151 1.68 -19.79 -1.12
CA ALA A 151 0.75 -20.47 -2.02
C ALA A 151 -0.47 -21.10 -1.31
N GLY A 152 -0.39 -21.30 0.02
CA GLY A 152 -1.53 -21.74 0.83
C GLY A 152 -2.71 -20.74 0.86
N ASP A 153 -2.45 -19.47 0.57
CA ASP A 153 -3.48 -18.41 0.60
C ASP A 153 -4.34 -18.37 -0.68
N LEU A 154 -3.93 -19.04 -1.76
CA LEU A 154 -4.58 -18.97 -3.06
C LEU A 154 -6.06 -19.35 -3.00
N ALA A 155 -6.40 -20.44 -2.33
CA ALA A 155 -7.78 -20.91 -2.24
C ALA A 155 -8.71 -19.90 -1.55
N ALA A 156 -8.20 -19.18 -0.54
CA ALA A 156 -8.97 -18.15 0.15
C ALA A 156 -9.16 -16.90 -0.71
N LEU A 157 -8.14 -16.50 -1.47
CA LEU A 157 -8.20 -15.37 -2.41
C LEU A 157 -9.19 -15.65 -3.55
N GLU A 158 -9.17 -16.85 -4.12
CA GLU A 158 -10.10 -17.26 -5.17
C GLU A 158 -11.54 -17.34 -4.66
N ALA A 159 -11.74 -17.87 -3.45
CA ALA A 159 -13.05 -17.88 -2.79
C ALA A 159 -13.57 -16.46 -2.51
N ALA A 160 -12.68 -15.50 -2.29
CA ALA A 160 -13.01 -14.07 -2.19
C ALA A 160 -13.23 -13.37 -3.54
N GLY A 161 -13.15 -14.11 -4.65
CA GLY A 161 -13.40 -13.61 -6.00
C GLY A 161 -12.22 -12.88 -6.64
N LEU A 162 -10.99 -13.10 -6.15
CA LEU A 162 -9.76 -12.53 -6.69
C LEU A 162 -8.97 -13.60 -7.43
N ARG A 163 -8.64 -13.37 -8.70
CA ARG A 163 -7.69 -14.25 -9.40
C ARG A 163 -6.33 -14.15 -8.72
N ALA A 164 -5.72 -15.29 -8.42
CA ALA A 164 -4.44 -15.30 -7.72
C ALA A 164 -3.48 -16.34 -8.29
N ALA A 165 -2.19 -16.04 -8.18
CA ALA A 165 -1.12 -16.99 -8.49
C ALA A 165 0.07 -16.78 -7.55
N ALA A 166 0.79 -17.87 -7.28
CA ALA A 166 2.00 -17.84 -6.48
C ALA A 166 3.24 -17.86 -7.39
N VAL A 167 4.10 -16.85 -7.24
CA VAL A 167 5.35 -16.69 -8.01
C VAL A 167 6.45 -16.15 -7.09
N PRO A 168 7.74 -16.30 -7.43
CA PRO A 168 8.80 -15.68 -6.63
C PRO A 168 8.63 -14.15 -6.61
N LEU A 169 8.45 -13.55 -5.43
CA LEU A 169 8.24 -12.09 -5.27
C LEU A 169 9.45 -11.35 -4.69
N MET A 170 10.60 -12.01 -4.60
CA MET A 170 11.84 -11.39 -4.16
C MET A 170 12.54 -10.64 -5.32
N MET A 171 12.54 -9.31 -5.24
CA MET A 171 13.19 -8.40 -6.19
C MET A 171 14.73 -8.38 -6.04
N THR A 172 15.39 -9.52 -6.17
CA THR A 172 16.85 -9.69 -6.00
C THR A 172 17.66 -9.17 -7.18
N SER A 173 17.06 -9.09 -8.37
CA SER A 173 17.65 -8.53 -9.58
C SER A 173 16.57 -7.90 -10.49
N PRO A 174 16.96 -7.10 -11.50
CA PRO A 174 16.05 -6.62 -12.53
C PRO A 174 15.34 -7.76 -13.28
N GLU A 175 16.02 -8.87 -13.54
CA GLU A 175 15.45 -10.05 -14.21
C GLU A 175 14.39 -10.75 -13.35
N ALA A 176 14.65 -10.90 -12.04
CA ALA A 176 13.66 -11.42 -11.11
C ALA A 176 12.42 -10.50 -11.05
N THR A 177 12.64 -9.19 -11.04
CA THR A 177 11.55 -8.20 -11.08
C THR A 177 10.76 -8.25 -12.39
N ALA A 178 11.45 -8.42 -13.52
CA ALA A 178 10.81 -8.57 -14.83
C ALA A 178 9.95 -9.84 -14.90
N ALA A 179 10.39 -10.94 -14.28
CA ALA A 179 9.59 -12.16 -14.17
C ALA A 179 8.31 -11.95 -13.35
N MET A 180 8.36 -11.15 -12.28
CA MET A 180 7.16 -10.76 -11.50
C MET A 180 6.16 -9.98 -12.37
N VAL A 181 6.66 -9.05 -13.18
CA VAL A 181 5.82 -8.27 -14.12
C VAL A 181 5.21 -9.17 -15.19
N ALA A 182 5.98 -10.09 -15.77
CA ALA A 182 5.48 -11.05 -16.75
C ALA A 182 4.36 -11.92 -16.16
N ALA A 183 4.55 -12.43 -14.94
CA ALA A 183 3.52 -13.19 -14.24
C ALA A 183 2.24 -12.39 -14.01
N ALA A 184 2.35 -11.08 -13.72
CA ALA A 184 1.19 -10.22 -13.56
C ALA A 184 0.42 -10.03 -14.89
N VAL A 185 1.13 -9.95 -16.01
CA VAL A 185 0.53 -9.94 -17.35
C VAL A 185 -0.17 -11.26 -17.63
N ASP A 186 0.50 -12.39 -17.40
CA ASP A 186 -0.03 -13.73 -17.65
C ASP A 186 -1.29 -14.04 -16.83
N LEU A 187 -1.36 -13.54 -15.59
CA LEU A 187 -2.51 -13.73 -14.70
C LEU A 187 -3.82 -13.16 -15.27
N VAL A 188 -3.72 -12.09 -16.07
CA VAL A 188 -4.86 -11.36 -16.62
C VAL A 188 -4.96 -11.44 -18.14
N ALA A 189 -3.98 -12.08 -18.79
CA ALA A 189 -4.06 -12.45 -20.19
C ALA A 189 -5.25 -13.40 -20.40
N ARG A 190 -6.02 -13.16 -21.47
CA ARG A 190 -7.21 -13.94 -21.82
C ARG A 190 -6.87 -15.20 -22.60
#